data_AF-A0A4R8IEZ1-F1
#
_entry.id   AF-A0A4R8IEZ1-F1
#
_cell.length_a   1.000
_cell.length_b   1.000
_cell.length_c   1.000
_cell.angle_alpha   90.00
_cell.angle_beta   90.00
_cell.angle_gamma   90.00
#
_symmetry.space_group_name_H-M   'P 1'
#
loop_
_entity.id
_entity.type
_entity.pdbx_description
1 polymer ?
#
loop_
_entity_poly.entity_id
_entity_poly.type
_entity_poly.pdbx_seq_one_letter_code
_entity_poly.pdbx_strand_id
1 'polypeptide(L)'
;MKSTILNINKRVLVVETPRIYDYYIYEDALYIFGNDTKENFRMSGKFDLICKGSELSEEIAKGLVVGGYCSSNGQFLYKYYNALYDDEDSCTSALDSFISAIEASNYYWEKNPIEKPAKNDLNGSFFTMQTNFHQEKAFDEAESKTFHPDRTLIFEIL
;
A
#
# COMPACT_ATOMS: atom_id res chain seq x y z
N MET A 1 -9.97 -2.01 9.12
CA MET A 1 -9.71 -1.27 7.86
C MET A 1 -8.37 -0.55 7.96
N LYS A 2 -7.62 -0.32 6.86
CA LYS A 2 -6.36 0.46 6.86
C LYS A 2 -6.31 1.45 5.70
N SER A 3 -5.68 2.60 5.91
CA SER A 3 -5.59 3.64 4.87
C SER A 3 -4.34 4.50 5.05
N THR A 4 -3.81 5.00 3.94
CA THR A 4 -2.74 6.00 3.93
C THR A 4 -2.96 7.06 2.86
N ILE A 5 -2.44 8.26 3.07
CA ILE A 5 -2.45 9.35 2.09
C ILE A 5 -1.02 9.54 1.60
N LEU A 6 -0.83 9.40 0.29
CA LEU A 6 0.43 9.63 -0.39
C LEU A 6 0.42 11.03 -1.02
N ASN A 7 1.47 11.80 -0.76
CA ASN A 7 1.70 13.09 -1.42
C ASN A 7 2.78 12.88 -2.49
N ILE A 8 2.38 12.35 -3.64
CA ILE A 8 3.22 12.08 -4.81
C ILE A 8 2.95 13.16 -5.89
N ASN A 9 2.99 12.84 -7.19
CA ASN A 9 2.60 13.80 -8.23
C ASN A 9 1.14 14.28 -8.04
N LYS A 10 0.33 13.44 -7.41
CA LYS A 10 -1.03 13.73 -6.95
C LYS A 10 -1.14 13.44 -5.47
N ARG A 11 -2.18 13.99 -4.84
CA ARG A 11 -2.58 13.58 -3.48
C ARG A 11 -3.49 12.36 -3.60
N VAL A 12 -2.99 11.21 -3.18
CA VAL A 12 -3.66 9.91 -3.39
C VAL A 12 -4.04 9.31 -2.05
N LEU A 13 -5.29 8.86 -1.92
CA LEU A 13 -5.76 8.03 -0.81
C LEU A 13 -5.72 6.56 -1.22
N VAL A 14 -5.00 5.74 -0.47
CA VAL A 14 -4.99 4.29 -0.59
C VAL A 14 -5.74 3.70 0.59
N VAL A 15 -6.78 2.90 0.34
CA VAL A 15 -7.58 2.26 1.40
C VAL A 15 -7.68 0.76 1.13
N GLU A 16 -7.21 -0.06 2.07
CA GLU A 16 -7.56 -1.48 2.13
C GLU A 16 -8.66 -1.70 3.14
N THR A 17 -9.51 -2.60 2.74
CA THR A 17 -10.75 -2.88 3.38
C THR A 17 -10.82 -4.40 3.65
N PRO A 18 -11.36 -4.87 4.79
CA PRO A 18 -11.30 -6.30 5.15
C PRO A 18 -11.88 -7.33 4.15
N ARG A 19 -12.86 -6.95 3.31
CA ARG A 19 -13.64 -7.79 2.37
C ARG A 19 -13.97 -7.05 1.05
N ILE A 20 -14.92 -7.56 0.25
CA ILE A 20 -15.43 -6.91 -0.98
C ILE A 20 -16.49 -5.87 -0.57
N TYR A 21 -16.44 -4.66 -1.13
CA TYR A 21 -17.31 -3.55 -0.73
C TYR A 21 -17.89 -2.75 -1.89
N ASP A 22 -18.98 -2.05 -1.54
CA ASP A 22 -19.49 -0.87 -2.22
C ASP A 22 -18.90 0.38 -1.55
N TYR A 23 -18.45 1.34 -2.37
CA TYR A 23 -18.10 2.68 -1.94
C TYR A 23 -19.10 3.66 -2.56
N TYR A 24 -19.29 4.82 -1.92
CA TYR A 24 -20.11 5.89 -2.47
C TYR A 24 -19.49 7.25 -2.16
N ILE A 25 -19.57 8.15 -3.14
CA ILE A 25 -19.10 9.53 -3.04
C ILE A 25 -20.32 10.44 -3.14
N TYR A 26 -20.46 11.37 -2.19
CA TYR A 26 -21.59 12.31 -2.15
C TYR A 26 -21.29 13.55 -1.35
N GLU A 27 -21.73 14.69 -1.87
CA GLU A 27 -21.61 16.02 -1.25
C GLU A 27 -20.24 16.21 -0.59
N ASP A 28 -19.19 15.92 -1.35
CA ASP A 28 -17.79 16.05 -0.92
C ASP A 28 -17.45 15.17 0.30
N ALA A 29 -17.89 13.91 0.28
CA ALA A 29 -17.39 12.88 1.18
C ALA A 29 -17.34 11.50 0.51
N LEU A 30 -16.27 10.76 0.82
CA LEU A 30 -16.13 9.34 0.50
C LEU A 30 -16.63 8.52 1.68
N TYR A 31 -17.49 7.55 1.38
CA TYR A 31 -17.93 6.54 2.34
C TYR A 31 -17.57 5.15 1.82
N ILE A 32 -16.97 4.35 2.70
CA ILE A 32 -16.63 2.95 2.44
C ILE A 32 -17.29 2.12 3.53
N PHE A 33 -18.17 1.22 3.12
CA PHE A 33 -19.02 0.45 4.03
C PHE A 33 -18.51 -0.95 4.21
N GLY A 34 -18.29 -1.35 5.47
CA GLY A 34 -18.00 -2.72 5.84
C GLY A 34 -19.24 -3.62 5.77
N ASN A 35 -19.41 -4.50 4.78
CA ASN A 35 -20.58 -5.40 4.67
C ASN A 35 -20.93 -6.18 5.97
N ASP A 36 -19.95 -6.47 6.83
CA ASP A 36 -20.16 -7.21 8.10
C ASP A 36 -19.52 -6.55 9.33
N THR A 37 -18.88 -5.39 9.17
CA THR A 37 -18.15 -4.72 10.24
C THR A 37 -18.81 -3.37 10.55
N LYS A 38 -18.94 -3.01 11.83
CA LYS A 38 -19.28 -1.62 12.24
C LYS A 38 -18.21 -0.59 11.82
N GLU A 39 -17.23 -1.01 11.04
CA GLU A 39 -16.13 -0.20 10.52
C GLU A 39 -16.58 0.47 9.23
N ASN A 40 -17.27 1.59 9.36
CA ASN A 40 -17.51 2.50 8.26
C ASN A 40 -16.35 3.50 8.21
N PHE A 41 -15.79 3.72 7.02
CA PHE A 41 -14.85 4.81 6.80
C PHE A 41 -15.57 5.96 6.12
N ARG A 42 -15.37 7.15 6.65
CA ARG A 42 -15.86 8.40 6.09
C ARG A 42 -14.72 9.39 6.07
N MET A 43 -14.47 9.99 4.92
CA MET A 43 -13.55 11.11 4.79
C MET A 43 -14.21 12.23 4.01
N SER A 44 -14.19 13.45 4.56
CA SER A 44 -14.64 14.64 3.86
C SER A 44 -13.60 15.09 2.84
N GLY A 45 -14.05 15.57 1.69
CA GLY A 45 -13.23 15.96 0.56
C GLY A 45 -13.85 15.53 -0.76
N LYS A 46 -13.26 16.00 -1.85
CA LYS A 46 -13.60 15.55 -3.20
C LYS A 46 -12.67 14.40 -3.57
N PHE A 47 -13.26 13.32 -4.06
CA PHE A 47 -12.55 12.10 -4.38
C PHE A 47 -12.96 11.62 -5.75
N ASP A 48 -11.98 11.20 -6.54
CA ASP A 48 -12.21 10.46 -7.78
C ASP A 48 -11.53 9.10 -7.67
N LEU A 49 -12.26 8.02 -7.98
CA LEU A 49 -11.67 6.68 -8.02
C LEU A 49 -10.68 6.63 -9.20
N ILE A 50 -9.43 6.30 -8.90
CA ILE A 50 -8.41 6.03 -9.94
C ILE A 50 -8.57 4.60 -10.44
N CYS A 51 -8.44 3.62 -9.53
CA CYS A 51 -8.55 2.20 -9.85
C CYS A 51 -8.71 1.35 -8.58
N LYS A 52 -8.99 0.05 -8.77
CA LYS A 52 -8.73 -0.94 -7.71
C LYS A 52 -7.23 -1.25 -7.65
N GLY A 53 -6.74 -1.67 -6.48
CA GLY A 53 -5.36 -2.11 -6.29
C GLY A 53 -4.99 -3.26 -7.24
N SER A 54 -5.91 -4.20 -7.45
CA SER A 54 -5.76 -5.31 -8.41
C SER A 54 -5.72 -4.89 -9.88
N GLU A 55 -6.15 -3.65 -10.18
CA GLU A 55 -6.17 -3.07 -11.52
C GLU A 55 -5.02 -2.07 -11.72
N LEU A 56 -4.18 -1.83 -10.69
CA LEU A 56 -3.06 -0.90 -10.76
C LEU A 56 -2.01 -1.42 -11.74
N SER A 57 -2.01 -0.88 -12.95
CA SER A 57 -1.00 -1.16 -13.98
C SER A 57 0.12 -0.12 -13.98
N GLU A 58 1.19 -0.43 -14.71
CA GLU A 58 2.30 0.49 -14.95
C GLU A 58 1.83 1.81 -15.58
N GLU A 59 0.88 1.77 -16.52
CA GLU A 59 0.30 2.96 -17.16
C GLU A 59 -0.49 3.83 -16.19
N ILE A 60 -1.21 3.22 -15.26
CA ILE A 60 -1.93 3.96 -14.22
C ILE A 60 -0.92 4.56 -13.25
N ALA A 61 0.04 3.77 -12.77
CA ALA A 61 1.09 4.22 -11.85
C ALA A 61 1.90 5.40 -12.42
N LYS A 62 2.18 5.38 -13.73
CA LYS A 62 2.81 6.50 -14.47
C LYS A 62 2.09 7.84 -14.30
N GLY A 63 0.76 7.82 -14.20
CA GLY A 63 -0.04 9.02 -13.95
C GLY A 63 0.01 9.51 -12.49
N LEU A 64 0.46 8.66 -11.56
CA LEU A 64 0.47 8.92 -10.12
C LEU A 64 1.84 9.38 -9.59
N VAL A 65 2.92 8.89 -10.19
CA VAL A 65 4.29 9.21 -9.76
C VAL A 65 4.88 10.37 -10.54
N VAL A 66 5.90 11.02 -9.99
CA VAL A 66 6.62 12.10 -10.70
C VAL A 66 7.38 11.50 -11.87
N GLY A 67 7.26 12.15 -13.03
CA GLY A 67 7.81 11.67 -14.30
C GLY A 67 9.28 11.29 -14.22
N GLY A 68 9.59 10.15 -14.81
CA GLY A 68 10.94 9.63 -14.89
C GLY A 68 11.86 10.41 -15.83
N TYR A 69 13.16 10.22 -15.68
CA TYR A 69 14.18 10.76 -16.58
C TYR A 69 14.75 9.63 -17.46
N CYS A 70 15.22 9.99 -18.65
CA CYS A 70 15.93 9.04 -19.50
C CYS A 70 17.36 8.89 -18.99
N SER A 71 17.73 7.67 -18.62
CA SER A 71 19.12 7.26 -18.41
C SER A 71 19.97 7.55 -19.66
N SER A 72 21.28 7.67 -19.48
CA SER A 72 22.27 7.73 -20.57
C SER A 72 22.17 6.54 -21.54
N ASN A 73 21.60 5.42 -21.09
CA ASN A 73 21.36 4.22 -21.90
C ASN A 73 19.97 4.22 -22.60
N GLY A 74 19.20 5.32 -22.53
CA GLY A 74 17.87 5.44 -23.13
C GLY A 74 16.75 4.74 -22.36
N GLN A 75 17.03 4.19 -21.17
CA GLN A 75 16.02 3.61 -20.28
C GLN A 75 15.26 4.71 -19.54
N PHE A 76 13.94 4.57 -19.43
CA PHE A 76 13.12 5.48 -18.64
C PHE A 76 13.15 5.05 -17.17
N LEU A 77 13.55 5.94 -16.27
CA LEU A 77 13.76 5.66 -14.85
C LEU A 77 12.89 6.57 -14.00
N TYR A 78 12.17 6.01 -13.04
CA TYR A 78 11.39 6.75 -12.05
C TYR A 78 12.22 7.01 -10.79
N LYS A 79 11.83 7.98 -9.96
CA LYS A 79 12.52 8.21 -8.68
C LYS A 79 11.87 7.40 -7.57
N TYR A 80 12.67 6.87 -6.65
CA TYR A 80 12.14 6.45 -5.35
C TYR A 80 11.52 7.63 -4.63
N TYR A 81 10.48 7.39 -3.84
CA TYR A 81 9.89 8.44 -3.02
C TYR A 81 10.91 8.95 -1.99
N ASN A 82 11.08 10.28 -1.93
CA ASN A 82 12.10 10.96 -1.10
C ASN A 82 13.58 10.62 -1.42
N ALA A 83 13.88 10.14 -2.63
CA ALA A 83 15.25 10.04 -3.13
C ALA A 83 16.04 11.35 -2.92
N LEU A 84 17.21 11.26 -2.27
CA LEU A 84 18.06 12.43 -1.97
C LEU A 84 19.03 12.73 -3.12
N TYR A 85 19.37 11.74 -3.94
CA TYR A 85 20.31 11.84 -5.05
C TYR A 85 19.73 11.23 -6.33
N ASP A 86 19.97 11.90 -7.47
CA ASP A 86 19.31 11.56 -8.73
C ASP A 86 19.81 10.25 -9.37
N ASP A 87 21.06 9.85 -9.15
CA ASP A 87 21.70 8.75 -9.92
C ASP A 87 21.67 7.36 -9.24
N GLU A 88 21.47 7.27 -7.92
CA GLU A 88 21.46 5.98 -7.19
C GLU A 88 20.06 5.54 -6.71
N ASP A 89 19.12 6.49 -6.60
CA ASP A 89 17.78 6.24 -6.05
C ASP A 89 16.71 6.26 -7.16
N SER A 90 16.91 5.46 -8.21
CA SER A 90 15.94 5.30 -9.29
C SER A 90 15.31 3.90 -9.36
N CYS A 91 14.00 3.89 -9.61
CA CYS A 91 13.19 2.73 -9.90
C CYS A 91 13.13 2.50 -11.42
N THR A 92 13.13 1.24 -11.84
CA THR A 92 13.00 0.86 -13.26
C THR A 92 11.54 0.89 -13.75
N SER A 93 10.57 0.98 -12.85
CA SER A 93 9.14 1.06 -13.16
C SER A 93 8.39 2.10 -12.33
N ALA A 94 7.27 2.60 -12.84
CA ALA A 94 6.39 3.51 -12.14
C ALA A 94 5.68 2.80 -10.97
N LEU A 95 5.40 1.51 -11.11
CA LEU A 95 4.88 0.67 -10.03
C LEU A 95 5.84 0.64 -8.84
N ASP A 96 7.13 0.39 -9.07
CA ASP A 96 8.13 0.38 -7.98
C ASP A 96 8.21 1.75 -7.29
N SER A 97 8.15 2.83 -8.08
CA SER A 97 8.10 4.20 -7.54
C SER A 97 6.86 4.42 -6.67
N PHE A 98 5.69 3.96 -7.11
CA PHE A 98 4.46 4.04 -6.32
C PHE A 98 4.54 3.20 -5.03
N ILE A 99 5.06 1.97 -5.12
CA ILE A 99 5.26 1.07 -3.97
C ILE A 99 6.22 1.70 -2.97
N SER A 100 7.30 2.34 -3.45
CA SER A 100 8.24 3.03 -2.55
C SER A 100 7.58 4.17 -1.76
N ALA A 101 6.57 4.85 -2.32
CA ALA A 101 5.82 5.88 -1.60
C ALA A 101 4.94 5.28 -0.49
N ILE A 102 4.39 4.07 -0.71
CA ILE A 102 3.67 3.31 0.32
C ILE A 102 4.64 2.91 1.44
N GLU A 103 5.83 2.41 1.09
CA GLU A 103 6.86 1.99 2.04
C GLU A 103 7.39 3.14 2.89
N ALA A 104 7.63 4.29 2.26
CA ALA A 104 7.99 5.53 2.96
C ALA A 104 6.88 6.01 3.92
N SER A 105 5.63 5.58 3.71
CA SER A 105 4.50 5.84 4.61
C SER A 105 4.34 4.78 5.71
N ASN A 106 5.33 3.90 5.92
CA ASN A 106 5.33 2.82 6.91
C ASN A 106 4.26 1.73 6.66
N TYR A 107 3.97 1.46 5.39
CA TYR A 107 3.12 0.37 4.91
C TYR A 107 3.88 -0.53 3.93
N TYR A 108 3.29 -1.66 3.54
CA TYR A 108 3.83 -2.54 2.51
C TYR A 108 2.78 -2.76 1.41
N TRP A 109 3.19 -3.27 0.25
CA TRP A 109 2.28 -3.59 -0.85
C TRP A 109 2.39 -5.07 -1.23
N GLU A 110 1.25 -5.71 -1.41
CA GLU A 110 1.05 -7.10 -1.88
C GLU A 110 1.59 -8.20 -0.96
N LYS A 111 2.83 -8.10 -0.50
CA LYS A 111 3.50 -9.14 0.29
C LYS A 111 3.94 -8.62 1.65
N ASN A 112 3.68 -9.41 2.68
CA ASN A 112 4.26 -9.21 4.00
C ASN A 112 5.78 -9.45 3.95
N PRO A 113 6.61 -8.50 4.39
CA PRO A 113 8.07 -8.65 4.37
C PRO A 113 8.57 -9.70 5.37
N ILE A 114 7.76 -10.06 6.37
CA ILE A 114 8.08 -11.08 7.36
C ILE A 114 7.49 -12.41 6.89
N GLU A 115 8.33 -13.44 6.84
CA GLU A 115 7.87 -14.78 6.52
C GLU A 115 6.96 -15.31 7.61
N LYS A 116 5.85 -15.94 7.21
CA LYS A 116 4.91 -16.54 8.14
C LYS A 116 5.64 -17.61 8.96
N PRO A 117 5.69 -17.50 10.29
CA PRO A 117 6.35 -18.51 11.10
C PRO A 117 5.68 -19.86 10.89
N ALA A 118 6.49 -20.92 10.81
CA ALA A 118 5.97 -22.27 10.75
C ALA A 118 5.15 -22.56 12.02
N LYS A 119 4.00 -23.25 11.86
CA LYS A 119 3.27 -23.77 13.02
C LYS A 119 4.15 -24.82 13.70
N ASN A 120 4.87 -24.40 14.73
CA ASN A 120 5.70 -25.30 15.51
C ASN A 120 4.82 -26.14 16.43
N ASP A 121 5.16 -27.43 16.54
CA ASP A 121 4.58 -28.33 17.54
C ASP A 121 4.74 -27.69 18.93
N LEU A 122 3.62 -27.62 19.68
CA LEU A 122 3.55 -27.07 21.05
C LEU A 122 4.39 -27.86 22.08
N ASN A 123 5.23 -28.81 21.63
CA ASN A 123 6.13 -29.62 22.45
C ASN A 123 7.56 -29.04 22.57
N GLY A 124 7.80 -27.83 22.07
CA GLY A 124 9.09 -27.14 22.19
C GLY A 124 9.42 -26.64 23.61
N SER A 125 10.68 -26.31 23.87
CA SER A 125 11.09 -25.68 25.13
C SER A 125 10.45 -24.30 25.33
N PHE A 126 10.43 -23.79 26.58
CA PHE A 126 9.92 -22.44 26.88
C PHE A 126 10.56 -21.34 26.02
N PHE A 127 11.88 -21.43 25.78
CA PHE A 127 12.59 -20.49 24.91
C PHE A 127 12.09 -20.54 23.47
N THR A 128 11.80 -21.74 22.95
CA THR A 128 11.28 -21.94 21.60
C THR A 128 9.85 -21.39 21.46
N MET A 129 9.02 -21.53 22.50
CA MET A 129 7.68 -20.92 22.52
C MET A 129 7.74 -19.38 22.53
N GLN A 130 8.64 -18.80 23.33
CA GLN A 130 8.79 -17.35 23.42
C GLN A 130 9.27 -16.74 22.10
N THR A 131 10.25 -17.37 21.43
CA THR A 131 10.69 -16.92 20.10
C THR A 131 9.58 -17.01 19.06
N ASN A 132 8.79 -18.08 19.06
CA ASN A 132 7.67 -18.24 18.13
C ASN A 132 6.61 -17.15 18.34
N PHE A 133 6.26 -16.86 19.60
CA PHE A 133 5.30 -15.81 19.92
C PHE A 133 5.76 -14.43 19.42
N HIS A 134 7.05 -14.09 19.58
CA HIS A 134 7.59 -12.84 19.06
C HIS A 134 7.57 -12.78 17.53
N GLN A 135 7.85 -13.89 16.85
CA GLN A 135 7.80 -13.97 15.40
C GLN A 135 6.37 -13.86 14.86
N GLU A 136 5.40 -14.52 15.51
CA GLU A 136 3.97 -14.41 15.18
C GLU A 136 3.48 -12.98 15.36
N LYS A 137 3.83 -12.34 16.48
CA LYS A 137 3.48 -10.93 16.73
C LYS A 137 4.07 -10.00 15.67
N ALA A 138 5.33 -10.20 15.30
CA ALA A 138 5.97 -9.39 14.26
C ALA A 138 5.31 -9.60 12.90
N PHE A 139 5.00 -10.85 12.55
CA PHE A 139 4.27 -11.20 11.33
C PHE A 139 2.91 -10.51 11.27
N ASP A 140 2.12 -10.61 12.35
CA ASP A 140 0.79 -9.99 12.45
C ASP A 140 0.86 -8.45 12.39
N GLU A 141 1.89 -7.86 13.01
CA GLU A 141 2.14 -6.42 12.92
C GLU A 141 2.47 -5.98 11.49
N ALA A 142 3.34 -6.70 10.78
CA ALA A 142 3.65 -6.41 9.39
C ALA A 142 2.44 -6.64 8.48
N GLU A 143 1.66 -7.70 8.71
CA GLU A 143 0.42 -8.01 7.98
C GLU A 143 -0.62 -6.89 8.14
N SER A 144 -0.72 -6.33 9.34
CA SER A 144 -1.60 -5.18 9.59
C SER A 144 -1.23 -3.94 8.77
N LYS A 145 0.02 -3.85 8.31
CA LYS A 145 0.57 -2.78 7.47
C LYS A 145 0.71 -3.14 5.98
N THR A 146 0.50 -4.39 5.59
CA THR A 146 0.55 -4.79 4.17
C THR A 146 -0.77 -4.53 3.48
N PHE A 147 -0.77 -3.73 2.41
CA PHE A 147 -1.90 -3.54 1.52
C PHE A 147 -2.08 -4.75 0.59
N HIS A 148 -3.29 -5.28 0.52
CA HIS A 148 -3.64 -6.38 -0.39
C HIS A 148 -4.36 -5.83 -1.63
N PRO A 149 -3.79 -5.96 -2.84
CA PRO A 149 -4.33 -5.36 -4.06
C PRO A 149 -5.79 -5.73 -4.35
N ASP A 150 -6.16 -6.98 -4.06
CA ASP A 150 -7.52 -7.53 -4.27
C ASP A 150 -8.61 -6.82 -3.45
N ARG A 151 -8.22 -6.13 -2.37
CA ARG A 151 -9.11 -5.45 -1.43
C ARG A 151 -8.77 -3.97 -1.21
N THR A 152 -7.96 -3.43 -2.11
CA THR A 152 -7.49 -2.04 -2.05
C THR A 152 -8.19 -1.17 -3.09
N LEU A 153 -8.54 0.05 -2.71
CA LEU A 153 -9.03 1.11 -3.60
C LEU A 153 -8.08 2.30 -3.55
N ILE A 154 -7.88 2.93 -4.71
CA ILE A 154 -6.97 4.06 -4.88
C ILE A 154 -7.79 5.25 -5.40
N PHE A 155 -7.81 6.34 -4.64
CA PHE A 155 -8.55 7.57 -4.97
C PHE A 155 -7.60 8.75 -5.11
N GLU A 156 -7.90 9.65 -6.04
CA GLU A 156 -7.33 10.99 -6.05
C GLU A 156 -8.11 11.88 -5.09
N ILE A 157 -7.41 12.71 -4.31
CA ILE A 157 -8.01 13.76 -3.48
C ILE A 157 -7.88 15.08 -4.25
N LEU A 158 -9.02 15.68 -4.61
CA LEU A 158 -9.10 16.92 -5.40
C LEU A 158 -9.05 18.19 -4.54
#